data_AF-A0A060WDM2-F1
#
_entry.id   AF-A0A060WDM2-F1
#
_cell.length_a   1.000
_cell.length_b   1.000
_cell.length_c   1.000
_cell.angle_alpha   90.00
_cell.angle_beta   90.00
_cell.angle_gamma   90.00
#
_symmetry.space_group_name_H-M   'P 1'
#
loop_
_entity.id
_entity.type
_entity.pdbx_description
1 polymer ?
#
loop_
_entity_poly.entity_id
_entity_poly.type
_entity_poly.pdbx_seq_one_letter_code
_entity_poly.pdbx_strand_id
1 'polypeptide(L)'
;MDTNALAVFKLLVVGILVNSWMTRGLSATENINVESIPRRPSVALCNETQLLWEMEVCGEEFKRKMDHVDPQNWCNLTHFISEYHLFSLCTETNAGRINCYWPNPLVESYIIRIHKHFFSNCTLERVILVDPPDDTLTILILIPVFLTLAMIALVVWCSKRSDTLA
;
A
#
# COMPACT_ATOMS: atom_id res chain seq x y z
N MET A 1 -7.39 35.90 -42.80
CA MET A 1 -7.64 34.87 -41.77
C MET A 1 -6.43 33.95 -41.80
N ASP A 2 -5.57 34.10 -40.80
CA ASP A 2 -4.17 33.72 -40.89
C ASP A 2 -4.00 32.21 -40.96
N THR A 3 -3.39 31.73 -42.04
CA THR A 3 -3.16 30.31 -42.33
C THR A 3 -2.46 29.58 -41.17
N ASN A 4 -1.66 30.32 -40.39
CA ASN A 4 -0.98 29.83 -39.19
C ASN A 4 -1.95 29.52 -38.03
N ALA A 5 -2.99 30.33 -37.84
CA ALA A 5 -4.01 30.09 -36.81
C ALA A 5 -4.87 28.87 -37.17
N LEU A 6 -5.17 28.68 -38.46
CA LEU A 6 -5.87 27.48 -38.94
C LEU A 6 -5.02 26.22 -38.76
N ALA A 7 -3.70 26.29 -39.00
CA ALA A 7 -2.79 25.16 -38.79
C ALA A 7 -2.67 24.77 -37.31
N VAL A 8 -2.55 25.75 -36.41
CA VAL A 8 -2.51 25.50 -34.95
C VAL A 8 -3.83 24.90 -34.46
N PHE A 9 -4.96 25.42 -34.95
CA PHE A 9 -6.28 24.85 -34.63
C PHE A 9 -6.40 23.40 -35.10
N LYS A 10 -5.92 23.09 -36.32
CA LYS A 10 -5.90 21.72 -36.84
C LYS A 10 -5.02 20.79 -35.99
N LEU A 11 -3.84 21.24 -35.55
CA LEU A 11 -2.96 20.46 -34.68
C LEU A 11 -3.58 20.21 -33.30
N LEU A 12 -4.25 21.20 -32.71
CA LEU A 12 -4.98 21.04 -31.45
C LEU A 12 -6.12 20.02 -31.58
N VAL A 13 -6.91 20.11 -32.65
CA VAL A 13 -7.99 19.15 -32.91
C VAL A 13 -7.44 17.73 -33.12
N VAL A 14 -6.35 17.58 -33.87
CA VAL A 14 -5.68 16.28 -34.04
C VAL A 14 -5.16 15.75 -32.70
N GLY A 15 -4.54 16.59 -31.87
CA GLY A 15 -4.06 16.21 -30.54
C GLY A 15 -5.18 15.74 -29.61
N ILE A 16 -6.32 16.45 -29.61
CA ILE A 16 -7.51 16.07 -28.82
C ILE A 16 -8.09 14.74 -29.32
N LEU A 17 -8.16 14.54 -30.64
CA LEU A 17 -8.67 13.30 -31.24
C LEU A 17 -7.76 12.11 -30.93
N VAL A 18 -6.44 12.28 -31.01
CA VAL A 18 -5.46 11.23 -30.67
C VAL A 18 -5.52 10.88 -29.19
N ASN A 19 -5.59 11.89 -28.30
CA ASN A 19 -5.72 11.66 -26.86
C ASN A 19 -7.04 10.97 -26.51
N SER A 20 -8.15 11.35 -27.13
CA SER A 20 -9.45 10.69 -26.95
C SER A 20 -9.45 9.25 -27.51
N TRP A 21 -8.71 9.00 -28.60
CA TRP A 21 -8.53 7.65 -29.14
C TRP A 21 -7.69 6.77 -28.19
N MET A 22 -6.59 7.29 -27.65
CA MET A 22 -5.75 6.55 -26.69
C MET A 22 -6.49 6.24 -25.38
N THR A 23 -7.33 7.15 -24.88
CA THR A 23 -8.08 6.92 -23.63
C THR A 23 -9.30 6.03 -23.78
N ARG A 24 -9.82 5.81 -25.00
CA ARG A 24 -10.90 4.84 -25.25
C ARG A 24 -10.52 3.38 -24.91
N GLY A 25 -9.22 3.05 -24.88
CA GLY A 25 -8.73 1.73 -24.47
C GLY A 25 -8.53 1.56 -22.96
N LEU A 26 -8.64 2.63 -22.16
CA LEU A 26 -8.43 2.61 -20.70
C LEU A 26 -9.75 2.57 -19.90
N SER A 27 -10.90 2.44 -20.58
CA SER A 27 -12.18 2.19 -19.92
C SER A 27 -12.24 0.75 -19.44
N ALA A 28 -12.06 0.52 -18.14
CA ALA A 28 -12.36 -0.75 -17.50
C ALA A 28 -13.89 -0.98 -17.53
N THR A 29 -14.35 -1.80 -18.46
CA THR A 29 -15.69 -2.39 -18.39
C THR A 29 -15.61 -3.57 -17.42
N GLU A 30 -16.00 -3.37 -16.14
CA GLU A 30 -16.16 -4.48 -15.21
C GLU A 30 -17.42 -5.30 -15.59
N ASN A 31 -17.23 -6.24 -16.51
CA ASN A 31 -18.20 -7.27 -16.78
C ASN A 31 -17.96 -8.40 -15.79
N ILE A 32 -18.44 -8.26 -14.56
CA ILE A 32 -18.43 -9.35 -13.58
C ILE A 32 -19.49 -10.37 -14.02
N ASN A 33 -19.10 -11.28 -14.91
CA ASN A 33 -19.80 -12.53 -15.10
C ASN A 33 -19.59 -13.34 -13.82
N VAL A 34 -20.55 -13.28 -12.90
CA VAL A 34 -20.60 -14.18 -11.74
C VAL A 34 -20.94 -15.57 -12.26
N GLU A 35 -19.93 -16.25 -12.80
CA GLU A 35 -19.90 -17.71 -12.88
C GLU A 35 -20.02 -18.20 -11.43
N SER A 36 -21.09 -18.92 -11.14
CA SER A 36 -21.43 -19.40 -9.82
C SER A 36 -20.30 -20.24 -9.23
N ILE A 37 -19.58 -19.69 -8.26
CA ILE A 37 -18.61 -20.43 -7.46
C ILE A 37 -19.33 -21.65 -6.85
N PRO A 38 -18.83 -22.88 -7.08
CA PRO A 38 -19.47 -24.09 -6.58
C PRO A 38 -19.33 -24.15 -5.06
N ARG A 39 -20.48 -24.25 -4.37
CA ARG A 39 -20.69 -24.63 -2.96
C ARG A 39 -19.72 -24.01 -1.95
N ARG A 40 -20.24 -23.08 -1.14
CA ARG A 40 -19.74 -22.86 0.23
C ARG A 40 -19.45 -24.24 0.86
N PRO A 41 -18.24 -24.53 1.36
CA PRO A 41 -18.12 -25.58 2.35
C PRO A 41 -19.08 -25.18 3.48
N SER A 42 -19.85 -26.15 3.98
CA SER A 42 -20.65 -25.99 5.19
C SER A 42 -19.87 -25.12 6.17
N VAL A 43 -20.41 -23.97 6.56
CA VAL A 43 -19.78 -23.11 7.57
C VAL A 43 -19.67 -23.98 8.80
N ALA A 44 -18.48 -24.54 9.04
CA ALA A 44 -18.16 -25.15 10.31
C ALA A 44 -18.36 -24.01 11.32
N LEU A 45 -19.38 -24.14 12.16
CA LEU A 45 -19.64 -23.14 13.17
C LEU A 45 -18.42 -23.12 14.08
N CYS A 46 -17.66 -22.03 14.02
CA CYS A 46 -16.47 -21.86 14.83
C CYS A 46 -16.88 -21.95 16.31
N ASN A 47 -16.30 -22.89 17.04
CA ASN A 47 -16.51 -22.99 18.48
C ASN A 47 -15.66 -21.94 19.18
N GLU A 48 -16.25 -20.77 19.46
CA GLU A 48 -15.55 -19.63 20.04
C GLU A 48 -14.94 -19.93 21.42
N THR A 49 -15.60 -20.77 22.22
CA THR A 49 -15.07 -21.15 23.55
C THR A 49 -13.80 -21.99 23.43
N GLN A 50 -13.78 -22.92 22.48
CA GLN A 50 -12.60 -23.71 22.16
C GLN A 50 -11.51 -22.83 21.54
N LEU A 51 -11.86 -21.92 20.63
CA LEU A 51 -10.91 -20.98 20.05
C LEU A 51 -10.24 -20.12 21.14
N LEU A 52 -11.01 -19.61 22.10
CA LEU A 52 -10.46 -18.82 23.20
C LEU A 52 -9.48 -19.61 24.05
N TRP A 53 -9.78 -20.89 24.32
CA TRP A 53 -8.88 -21.77 25.05
C TRP A 53 -7.57 -21.99 24.29
N GLU A 54 -7.63 -22.23 22.97
CA GLU A 54 -6.44 -22.34 22.12
C GLU A 54 -5.61 -21.05 22.11
N MET A 55 -6.26 -19.87 22.14
CA MET A 55 -5.56 -18.59 22.24
C MET A 55 -4.85 -18.43 23.59
N GLU A 56 -5.46 -18.87 24.69
CA GLU A 56 -4.83 -18.83 26.00
C GLU A 56 -3.59 -19.73 26.05
N VAL A 57 -3.65 -20.93 25.46
CA VAL A 57 -2.49 -21.82 25.36
C VAL A 57 -1.34 -21.17 24.59
N CYS A 58 -1.62 -20.56 23.44
CA CYS A 58 -0.61 -19.83 22.67
C CYS A 58 -0.05 -18.61 23.44
N GLY A 59 -0.91 -17.88 24.14
CA GLY A 59 -0.54 -16.69 24.90
C GLY A 59 0.28 -17.00 26.15
N GLU A 60 -0.02 -18.08 26.88
CA GLU A 60 0.78 -18.53 28.02
C GLU A 60 2.20 -18.94 27.60
N GLU A 61 2.34 -19.65 26.49
CA GLU A 61 3.66 -19.97 25.95
C GLU A 61 4.41 -18.71 25.51
N PHE A 62 3.73 -17.75 24.88
CA PHE A 62 4.33 -16.46 24.55
C PHE A 62 4.79 -15.69 25.80
N LYS A 63 3.99 -15.64 26.86
CA LYS A 63 4.36 -15.00 28.14
C LYS A 63 5.64 -15.63 28.71
N ARG A 64 5.68 -16.96 28.77
CA ARG A 64 6.86 -17.71 29.24
C ARG A 64 8.11 -17.45 28.40
N LYS A 65 7.96 -17.27 27.09
CA LYS A 65 9.07 -16.89 26.20
C LYS A 65 9.52 -15.46 26.42
N MET A 66 8.58 -14.55 26.59
CA MET A 66 8.84 -13.14 26.90
C MET A 66 9.53 -12.94 28.26
N ASP A 67 9.40 -13.86 29.22
CA ASP A 67 10.17 -13.81 30.48
C ASP A 67 11.70 -13.87 30.27
N HIS A 68 12.15 -14.40 29.12
CA HIS A 68 13.57 -14.42 28.75
C HIS A 68 14.03 -13.15 28.04
N VAL A 69 13.10 -12.25 27.68
CA VAL A 69 13.37 -10.95 27.08
C VAL A 69 13.33 -9.89 28.18
N ASP A 70 14.45 -9.18 28.38
CA ASP A 70 14.52 -8.09 29.35
C ASP A 70 13.38 -7.06 29.11
N PRO A 71 12.62 -6.66 30.15
CA PRO A 71 11.56 -5.66 30.04
C PRO A 71 11.98 -4.35 29.38
N GLN A 72 13.25 -3.94 29.48
CA GLN A 72 13.78 -2.76 28.80
C GLN A 72 13.76 -2.90 27.27
N ASN A 73 13.80 -4.13 26.76
CA ASN A 73 13.81 -4.44 25.34
C ASN A 73 12.43 -4.78 24.76
N TRP A 74 11.35 -4.71 25.54
CA TRP A 74 10.00 -4.98 25.04
C TRP A 74 9.56 -4.04 23.91
N CYS A 75 10.10 -2.82 23.84
CA CYS A 75 9.81 -1.89 22.76
C CYS A 75 10.75 -2.01 21.55
N ASN A 76 11.75 -2.90 21.60
CA ASN A 76 12.67 -3.14 20.49
C ASN A 76 12.27 -4.41 19.76
N LEU A 77 11.70 -4.25 18.57
CA LEU A 77 11.18 -5.34 17.75
C LEU A 77 12.21 -6.47 17.53
N THR A 78 13.49 -6.13 17.37
CA THR A 78 14.55 -7.11 17.11
C THR A 78 14.69 -8.16 18.22
N HIS A 79 14.34 -7.81 19.47
CA HIS A 79 14.51 -8.71 20.62
C HIS A 79 13.38 -9.73 20.78
N PHE A 80 12.17 -9.44 20.28
CA PHE A 80 11.00 -10.29 20.50
C PHE A 80 10.30 -10.75 19.23
N ILE A 81 10.73 -10.29 18.04
CA ILE A 81 10.09 -10.62 16.75
C ILE A 81 9.99 -12.13 16.52
N SER A 82 11.01 -12.90 16.93
CA SER A 82 10.99 -14.36 16.79
C SER A 82 9.91 -15.00 17.66
N GLU A 83 9.81 -14.59 18.93
CA GLU A 83 8.79 -15.11 19.86
C GLU A 83 7.39 -14.68 19.45
N TYR A 84 7.23 -13.46 18.95
CA TYR A 84 5.96 -12.97 18.42
C TYR A 84 5.54 -13.71 17.16
N HIS A 85 6.48 -14.05 16.27
CA HIS A 85 6.21 -14.87 15.10
C HIS A 85 5.73 -16.28 15.48
N LEU A 86 6.35 -16.91 16.49
CA LEU A 86 5.89 -18.20 17.02
C LEU A 86 4.49 -18.09 17.62
N PHE A 87 4.20 -17.01 18.35
CA PHE A 87 2.87 -16.72 18.87
C PHE A 87 1.84 -16.57 17.75
N SER A 88 2.10 -15.75 16.72
CA SER A 88 1.17 -15.58 15.60
C SER A 88 0.92 -16.90 14.86
N LEU A 89 1.98 -17.67 14.60
CA LEU A 89 1.88 -18.98 13.95
C LEU A 89 1.05 -19.97 14.78
N CYS A 90 1.21 -19.97 16.11
CA CYS A 90 0.40 -20.78 17.01
C CYS A 90 -1.08 -20.42 16.88
N THR A 91 -1.42 -19.12 16.93
CA THR A 91 -2.82 -18.67 16.81
C THR A 91 -3.44 -19.01 15.46
N GLU A 92 -2.69 -18.85 14.37
CA GLU A 92 -3.14 -19.19 13.01
C GLU A 92 -3.36 -20.70 12.86
N THR A 93 -2.39 -21.50 13.30
CA THR A 93 -2.44 -22.96 13.21
C THR A 93 -3.61 -23.52 14.02
N ASN A 94 -3.80 -23.05 15.26
CA ASN A 94 -4.88 -23.54 16.11
C ASN A 94 -6.25 -23.08 15.62
N ALA A 95 -6.40 -21.84 15.13
CA ALA A 95 -7.64 -21.41 14.48
C ALA A 95 -7.99 -22.30 13.27
N GLY A 96 -7.01 -22.58 12.41
CA GLY A 96 -7.18 -23.49 11.27
C GLY A 96 -7.55 -24.92 11.68
N ARG A 97 -6.93 -25.47 12.74
CA ARG A 97 -7.22 -26.82 13.27
C ARG A 97 -8.66 -27.00 13.73
N ILE A 98 -9.27 -25.97 14.30
CA ILE A 98 -10.66 -26.01 14.78
C ILE A 98 -11.64 -25.47 13.73
N ASN A 99 -11.20 -25.28 12.48
CA ASN A 99 -11.99 -24.76 11.37
C ASN A 99 -12.54 -23.33 11.58
N CYS A 100 -11.84 -22.52 12.37
CA CYS A 100 -12.09 -21.08 12.47
C CYS A 100 -11.16 -20.33 11.50
N TYR A 101 -11.67 -19.25 10.90
CA TYR A 101 -10.83 -18.39 10.07
C TYR A 101 -9.89 -17.57 10.95
N TRP A 102 -8.71 -17.25 10.40
CA TRP A 102 -7.71 -16.38 11.01
C TRP A 102 -7.38 -15.25 10.03
N PRO A 103 -7.30 -13.98 10.47
CA PRO A 103 -7.65 -13.48 11.81
C PRO A 103 -9.17 -13.42 12.02
N ASN A 104 -9.64 -13.40 13.27
CA ASN A 104 -11.04 -13.18 13.63
C ASN A 104 -11.16 -12.22 14.86
N PRO A 105 -12.34 -11.64 15.15
CA PRO A 105 -12.48 -10.65 16.23
C PRO A 105 -12.08 -11.16 17.63
N LEU A 106 -12.27 -12.46 17.91
CA LEU A 106 -11.88 -13.05 19.18
C LEU A 106 -10.34 -13.09 19.29
N VAL A 107 -9.66 -13.58 18.25
CA VAL A 107 -8.20 -13.60 18.13
C VAL A 107 -7.65 -12.18 18.20
N GLU A 108 -8.24 -11.23 17.47
CA GLU A 108 -7.84 -9.81 17.49
C GLU A 108 -7.93 -9.25 18.92
N SER A 109 -9.05 -9.48 19.61
CA SER A 109 -9.23 -9.03 21.00
C SER A 109 -8.17 -9.62 21.93
N TYR A 110 -7.77 -10.88 21.70
CA TYR A 110 -6.75 -11.57 22.48
C TYR A 110 -5.36 -10.97 22.23
N ILE A 111 -4.99 -10.78 20.96
CA ILE A 111 -3.73 -10.16 20.56
C ILE A 111 -3.64 -8.75 21.16
N ILE A 112 -4.71 -7.95 21.12
CA ILE A 112 -4.74 -6.62 21.74
C ILE A 112 -4.48 -6.70 23.26
N ARG A 113 -5.00 -7.71 23.97
CA ARG A 113 -4.71 -7.90 25.40
C ARG A 113 -3.22 -8.19 25.66
N ILE A 114 -2.61 -9.06 24.85
CA ILE A 114 -1.16 -9.33 24.90
C ILE A 114 -0.36 -8.04 24.65
N HIS A 115 -0.76 -7.25 23.64
CA HIS A 115 -0.13 -5.97 23.34
C HIS A 115 -0.23 -4.98 24.50
N LYS A 116 -1.38 -4.88 25.16
CA LYS A 116 -1.55 -4.03 26.35
C LYS A 116 -0.69 -4.52 27.53
N HIS A 117 -0.46 -5.82 27.66
CA HIS A 117 0.33 -6.38 28.74
C HIS A 117 1.83 -6.07 28.59
N PHE A 118 2.42 -6.32 27.42
CA PHE A 118 3.87 -6.16 27.20
C PHE A 118 4.27 -4.81 26.59
N PHE A 119 3.42 -4.18 25.77
CA PHE A 119 3.82 -3.06 24.91
C PHE A 119 3.06 -1.76 25.19
N SER A 120 2.31 -1.66 26.29
CA SER A 120 1.47 -0.49 26.61
C SER A 120 2.23 0.83 26.78
N ASN A 121 3.50 0.77 27.20
CA ASN A 121 4.36 1.94 27.40
C ASN A 121 5.34 2.18 26.24
N CYS A 122 5.18 1.48 25.12
CA CYS A 122 6.04 1.68 23.96
C CYS A 122 5.57 2.85 23.11
N THR A 123 6.46 3.80 22.85
CA THR A 123 6.24 4.86 21.87
C THR A 123 6.54 4.33 20.48
N LEU A 124 5.54 4.31 19.60
CA LEU A 124 5.75 3.99 18.20
C LEU A 124 6.38 5.20 17.51
N GLU A 125 7.67 5.13 17.21
CA GLU A 125 8.31 6.10 16.31
C GLU A 125 7.81 5.82 14.90
N ARG A 126 6.71 6.49 14.53
CA ARG A 126 6.18 6.42 13.18
C ARG A 126 7.13 7.17 12.26
N VAL A 127 7.84 6.43 11.42
CA VAL A 127 8.37 7.02 10.18
C VAL A 127 7.17 7.32 9.32
N ILE A 128 6.71 8.57 9.38
CA ILE A 128 5.60 9.06 8.57
C ILE A 128 6.11 9.18 7.14
N LEU A 129 5.96 8.12 6.36
CA LEU A 129 6.13 8.14 4.91
C LEU A 129 4.86 8.75 4.31
N VAL A 130 4.82 10.07 4.28
CA VAL A 130 3.71 10.85 3.70
C VAL A 130 4.26 11.64 2.53
N ASP A 131 3.48 11.65 1.46
CA ASP A 131 3.78 12.47 0.29
C ASP A 131 3.88 13.94 0.71
N PRO A 132 4.80 14.71 0.11
CA PRO A 132 4.90 16.12 0.40
C PRO A 132 3.59 16.83 -0.03
N PRO A 133 3.25 17.98 0.59
CA PRO A 133 2.04 18.72 0.24
C PRO A 133 1.88 18.95 -1.27
N ASP A 134 0.65 18.89 -1.79
CA ASP A 134 0.36 18.95 -3.23
C ASP A 134 1.04 20.13 -3.94
N ASP A 135 1.08 21.30 -3.30
CA ASP A 135 1.75 22.49 -3.84
C ASP A 135 3.25 22.26 -4.05
N THR A 136 3.92 21.65 -3.07
CA THR A 136 5.35 21.36 -3.14
C THR A 136 5.66 20.28 -4.17
N LEU A 137 4.83 19.23 -4.23
CA LEU A 137 4.94 18.18 -5.23
C LEU A 137 4.76 18.76 -6.65
N THR A 138 3.75 19.62 -6.83
CA THR A 138 3.47 20.27 -8.11
C THR A 138 4.64 21.13 -8.58
N ILE A 139 5.24 21.92 -7.68
CA ILE A 139 6.43 22.73 -8.00
C ILE A 139 7.60 21.83 -8.40
N LEU A 140 7.85 20.75 -7.66
CA LEU A 140 8.92 19.79 -7.96
C LEU A 140 8.74 19.11 -9.32
N ILE A 141 7.50 18.92 -9.79
CA ILE A 141 7.20 18.38 -11.12
C ILE A 141 7.36 19.47 -12.20
N LEU A 142 6.87 20.68 -11.96
CA LEU A 142 6.86 21.75 -12.96
C LEU A 142 8.27 22.27 -13.28
N ILE A 143 9.15 22.42 -12.29
CA ILE A 143 10.53 22.91 -12.47
C ILE A 143 11.29 22.11 -13.56
N PRO A 144 11.46 20.78 -13.47
CA PRO A 144 12.19 20.02 -14.48
C PRO A 144 11.50 20.08 -15.85
N VAL A 145 10.18 20.11 -15.91
CA VAL A 145 9.44 20.28 -17.18
C VAL A 145 9.79 21.61 -17.85
N PHE A 146 9.72 22.72 -17.12
CA PHE A 146 10.06 24.02 -17.67
C PHE A 146 11.55 24.12 -18.07
N LEU A 147 12.45 23.54 -17.28
CA LEU A 147 13.88 23.49 -17.62
C LEU A 147 14.14 22.71 -18.91
N THR A 148 13.50 21.56 -19.11
CA THR A 148 13.65 20.80 -20.36
C THR A 148 13.14 21.58 -21.58
N LEU A 149 11.98 22.24 -21.46
CA LEU A 149 11.44 23.08 -22.52
C LEU A 149 12.37 24.27 -22.86
N ALA A 150 12.92 24.93 -21.82
CA ALA A 150 13.88 26.01 -22.01
C ALA A 150 15.15 25.52 -22.71
N MET A 151 15.71 24.38 -22.30
CA MET A 151 16.89 23.79 -22.93
C MET A 151 16.64 23.44 -24.41
N ILE A 152 15.50 22.83 -24.74
CA ILE A 152 15.14 22.52 -26.13
C ILE A 152 15.03 23.81 -26.95
N ALA A 153 14.36 24.84 -26.42
CA ALA A 153 14.22 26.13 -27.09
C ALA A 153 15.58 26.81 -27.34
N LEU A 154 16.48 26.77 -26.35
CA LEU A 154 17.84 27.29 -26.47
C LEU A 154 18.65 26.56 -27.54
N VAL A 155 18.59 25.22 -27.57
CA VAL A 155 19.28 24.40 -28.58
C VAL A 155 18.77 24.73 -29.99
N VAL A 156 17.46 24.79 -30.18
CA VAL A 156 16.85 25.13 -31.47
C VAL A 156 17.25 26.55 -31.91
N TRP A 157 17.23 27.50 -30.98
CA TRP A 157 17.64 28.87 -31.25
C TRP A 157 19.12 28.97 -31.66
N CYS A 158 20.01 28.32 -30.90
CA CYS A 158 21.44 28.31 -31.19
C CYS A 158 21.77 27.60 -32.51
N SER A 159 21.12 26.47 -32.81
CA SER A 159 21.27 25.77 -34.10
C SER A 159 20.89 26.69 -35.26
N LYS A 160 19.68 27.27 -35.20
CA LYS A 160 19.19 28.17 -36.26
C LYS A 160 20.09 29.38 -36.47
N ARG A 161 20.62 29.99 -35.40
CA ARG A 161 21.53 31.13 -35.51
C ARG A 161 22.86 30.73 -36.17
N SER A 162 23.37 29.55 -35.84
CA SER A 162 24.60 29.01 -36.42
C SER A 162 24.42 28.74 -37.92
N ASP A 163 23.28 28.19 -38.33
CA ASP A 163 22.95 27.95 -39.75
C ASP A 163 22.82 29.23 -40.57
N THR A 164 22.39 30.35 -39.95
CA THR A 164 22.27 31.65 -40.64
C THR A 164 23.59 32.43 -40.72
N LEU A 165 24.60 32.05 -39.95
CA LEU A 165 25.91 32.71 -39.90
C LEU A 165 27.00 31.94 -40.66
N ALA A 166 26.70 30.72 -41.12
CA ALA A 166 27.52 29.92 -42.04
C ALA A 166 27.11 30.21 -43.50
#